data_AF-A0A0C5W2W5-F1
#
_entry.id   AF-A0A0C5W2W5-F1
#
_cell.length_a   1.000
_cell.length_b   1.000
_cell.length_c   1.000
_cell.angle_alpha   90.00
_cell.angle_beta   90.00
_cell.angle_gamma   90.00
#
_symmetry.space_group_name_H-M   'P 1'
#
loop_
_entity.id
_entity.type
_entity.pdbx_description
1 polymer ?
#
loop_
_entity_poly.entity_id
_entity_poly.type
_entity_poly.pdbx_seq_one_letter_code
_entity_poly.pdbx_strand_id
1 'polypeptide(L)'
;MAVKKKTTPYSNVRFYDVGEHAGGFVGYRVFQANIKKSHYFSIKQLGKREAKKQAYALAEELQREYPTFAKIRSSRNNRRLLDIGLPAGIGIQIDVLHRIRDSGEAYWNFAPVFVVETYMNPKIDIKRFSIRLNGYEAAWEMAVNRFAKQRKLKRQEKEELMEKIPDREAFMKLLRMKLKQYKDLDPKVDRKKFKGILQ
;
A
#
# COMPACT_ATOMS: atom_id res chain seq x y z
N MET A 1 -17.01 6.17 30.60
CA MET A 1 -15.87 7.09 30.34
C MET A 1 -15.42 6.94 28.90
N ALA A 2 -15.76 7.88 28.02
CA ALA A 2 -15.40 7.83 26.61
C ALA A 2 -13.93 8.21 26.41
N VAL A 3 -13.10 7.24 26.03
CA VAL A 3 -11.70 7.48 25.64
C VAL A 3 -11.72 8.27 24.33
N LYS A 4 -11.44 9.57 24.40
CA LYS A 4 -11.22 10.43 23.24
C LYS A 4 -10.05 9.86 22.42
N LYS A 5 -10.35 9.18 21.30
CA LYS A 5 -9.35 8.53 20.44
C LYS A 5 -8.75 9.57 19.47
N LYS A 6 -7.43 9.72 19.54
CA LYS A 6 -6.60 10.61 18.70
C LYS A 6 -6.68 10.17 17.22
N THR A 7 -7.39 10.94 16.42
CA THR A 7 -7.33 10.96 14.95
C THR A 7 -5.88 11.19 14.50
N THR A 8 -5.50 10.62 13.35
CA THR A 8 -4.29 11.01 12.62
C THR A 8 -4.63 12.28 11.84
N PRO A 9 -4.21 13.49 12.27
CA PRO A 9 -4.68 14.75 11.67
C PRO A 9 -4.35 14.94 10.19
N TYR A 10 -3.32 14.28 9.64
CA TYR A 10 -2.76 14.65 8.34
C TYR A 10 -2.74 13.50 7.31
N SER A 11 -3.24 13.76 6.10
CA SER A 11 -3.34 12.79 4.99
C SER A 11 -2.02 12.55 4.23
N ASN A 12 -1.04 13.43 4.39
CA ASN A 12 0.30 13.38 3.79
C ASN A 12 1.33 12.61 4.64
N VAL A 13 0.94 12.11 5.83
CA VAL A 13 1.82 11.29 6.69
C VAL A 13 1.50 9.81 6.49
N ARG A 14 2.51 9.02 6.10
CA ARG A 14 2.41 7.56 5.99
C ARG A 14 3.44 6.90 6.89
N PHE A 15 3.00 5.97 7.73
CA PHE A 15 3.91 5.10 8.49
C PHE A 15 4.29 3.86 7.68
N TYR A 16 5.58 3.54 7.68
CA TYR A 16 6.20 2.34 7.12
C TYR A 16 6.74 1.48 8.27
N ASP A 17 6.17 0.28 8.41
CA ASP A 17 6.66 -0.78 9.27
C ASP A 17 7.73 -1.62 8.54
N VAL A 18 8.34 -2.57 9.24
CA VAL A 18 9.36 -3.47 8.67
C VAL A 18 8.85 -4.14 7.39
N GLY A 19 9.63 -4.05 6.31
CA GLY A 19 9.33 -4.65 5.00
C GLY A 19 8.26 -3.92 4.16
N GLU A 20 7.70 -2.80 4.63
CA GLU A 20 6.66 -2.07 3.90
C GLU A 20 7.23 -1.04 2.90
N HIS A 21 8.49 -0.65 3.07
CA HIS A 21 9.19 0.27 2.17
C HIS A 21 10.28 -0.49 1.37
N ALA A 22 10.36 -0.22 0.07
CA ALA A 22 11.30 -0.88 -0.86
C ALA A 22 12.77 -0.84 -0.42
N GLY A 23 13.19 0.25 0.21
CA GLY A 23 14.55 0.41 0.74
C GLY A 23 14.74 -0.05 2.18
N GLY A 24 13.83 -0.85 2.75
CA GLY A 24 13.93 -1.33 4.14
C GLY A 24 13.70 -0.25 5.23
N PHE A 25 13.24 0.92 4.83
CA PHE A 25 12.97 2.03 5.75
C PHE A 25 11.80 1.71 6.70
N VAL A 26 12.01 1.98 7.99
CA VAL A 26 10.99 1.86 9.04
C VAL A 26 10.85 3.20 9.74
N GLY A 27 9.67 3.80 9.68
CA GLY A 27 9.52 5.20 10.09
C GLY A 27 8.30 5.88 9.52
N TYR A 28 8.26 7.20 9.69
CA TYR A 28 7.22 8.06 9.12
C TYR A 28 7.74 8.72 7.85
N ARG A 29 6.90 8.75 6.81
CA ARG A 29 7.16 9.50 5.57
C ARG A 29 6.13 10.61 5.45
N VAL A 30 6.59 11.83 5.24
CA VAL A 30 5.78 12.96 4.82
C VAL A 30 6.00 13.15 3.33
N PHE A 31 4.95 13.05 2.51
CA PHE A 31 5.07 13.16 1.05
C PHE A 31 4.32 14.37 0.50
N GLN A 32 4.93 15.05 -0.46
CA GLN A 32 4.35 16.18 -1.17
C GLN A 32 4.21 15.81 -2.66
N ALA A 33 2.98 15.51 -3.07
CA ALA A 33 2.71 14.96 -4.41
C ALA A 33 3.11 15.91 -5.55
N ASN A 34 2.93 17.22 -5.38
CA ASN A 34 3.16 18.20 -6.45
C ASN A 34 4.64 18.55 -6.65
N ILE A 35 5.47 18.43 -5.62
CA ILE A 35 6.92 18.75 -5.70
C ILE A 35 7.76 17.46 -5.75
N LYS A 36 7.11 16.28 -5.76
CA LYS A 36 7.76 14.95 -5.63
C LYS A 36 8.74 14.85 -4.44
N LYS A 37 8.65 15.75 -3.46
CA LYS A 37 9.51 15.76 -2.27
C LYS A 37 8.93 14.82 -1.22
N SER A 38 9.80 14.00 -0.64
CA SER A 38 9.46 13.11 0.48
C SER A 38 10.48 13.29 1.58
N HIS A 39 10.00 13.45 2.82
CA HIS A 39 10.83 13.50 4.01
C HIS A 39 10.58 12.24 4.84
N TYR A 40 11.64 11.64 5.34
CA TYR A 40 11.62 10.36 6.04
C TYR A 40 12.17 10.55 7.46
N PHE A 41 11.41 10.09 8.46
CA PHE A 41 11.76 10.12 9.87
C PHE A 41 11.94 8.69 10.37
N SER A 42 13.20 8.23 10.42
CA SER A 42 13.55 6.86 10.78
C SER A 42 13.32 6.60 12.27
N ILE A 43 12.57 5.54 12.62
CA ILE A 43 12.43 5.15 14.02
C ILE A 43 13.74 4.63 14.62
N LYS A 44 14.64 4.10 13.79
CA LYS A 44 15.95 3.61 14.26
C LYS A 44 16.85 4.75 14.72
N GLN A 45 16.72 5.93 14.10
CA GLN A 45 17.54 7.09 14.41
C GLN A 45 16.92 7.97 15.51
N LEU A 46 15.61 8.22 15.44
CA LEU A 46 14.94 9.19 16.32
C LEU A 46 14.15 8.52 17.45
N GLY A 47 13.88 7.22 17.36
CA GLY A 47 12.89 6.56 18.21
C GLY A 47 11.45 6.87 17.78
N LYS A 48 10.53 5.96 18.09
CA LYS A 48 9.14 5.99 17.59
C LYS A 48 8.37 7.25 17.95
N ARG A 49 8.52 7.74 19.18
CA ARG A 49 7.79 8.91 19.69
C ARG A 49 8.22 10.19 18.98
N GLU A 50 9.53 10.38 18.84
CA GLU A 50 10.11 11.59 18.26
C GLU A 50 9.93 11.63 16.74
N ALA A 51 10.20 10.51 16.05
CA ALA A 51 9.93 10.38 14.62
C ALA A 51 8.48 10.72 14.28
N LYS A 52 7.52 10.28 15.12
CA LYS A 52 6.11 10.63 14.96
C LYS A 52 5.87 12.13 15.19
N LYS A 53 6.43 12.71 16.25
CA LYS A 53 6.25 14.13 16.56
C LYS A 53 6.72 15.02 15.41
N GLN A 54 7.94 14.79 14.92
CA GLN A 54 8.54 15.59 13.85
C GLN A 54 7.81 15.42 12.52
N ALA A 55 7.42 14.19 12.17
CA ALA A 55 6.66 13.96 10.94
C ALA A 55 5.31 14.70 10.92
N TYR A 56 4.67 14.86 12.08
CA TYR A 56 3.39 15.55 12.17
C TYR A 56 3.56 17.06 12.21
N ALA A 57 4.61 17.57 12.85
CA ALA A 57 4.96 18.99 12.81
C ALA A 57 5.22 19.45 11.36
N LEU A 58 6.05 18.72 10.62
CA LEU A 58 6.31 19.03 9.20
C LEU A 58 5.04 18.93 8.35
N ALA A 59 4.18 17.94 8.61
CA ALA A 59 2.93 17.81 7.90
C ALA A 59 1.98 19.00 8.14
N GLU A 60 1.96 19.53 9.36
CA GLU A 60 1.20 20.71 9.73
C GLU A 60 1.71 21.97 9.02
N GLU A 61 3.03 22.18 9.02
CA GLU A 61 3.69 23.28 8.29
C GLU A 61 3.33 23.24 6.81
N LEU A 62 3.50 22.07 6.17
CA LEU A 62 3.18 21.90 4.76
C LEU A 62 1.69 22.08 4.46
N GLN A 63 0.80 21.74 5.38
CA GLN A 63 -0.64 21.97 5.18
C GLN A 63 -1.01 23.46 5.30
N ARG A 64 -0.31 24.24 6.11
CA ARG A 64 -0.46 25.71 6.17
C ARG A 64 0.06 26.36 4.89
N GLU A 65 1.20 25.90 4.39
CA GLU A 65 1.82 26.43 3.18
C GLU A 65 1.06 26.02 1.90
N TYR A 66 0.45 24.83 1.88
CA TYR A 66 -0.26 24.28 0.72
C TYR A 66 -1.66 23.75 1.10
N PRO A 67 -2.69 24.61 1.24
CA PRO A 67 -4.01 24.23 1.76
C PRO A 67 -4.88 23.36 0.83
N THR A 68 -4.53 23.18 -0.46
CA THR A 68 -5.36 22.51 -1.48
C THR A 68 -5.42 20.98 -1.41
N PHE A 69 -4.83 20.34 -0.39
CA PHE A 69 -4.65 18.88 -0.32
C PHE A 69 -5.86 18.05 0.15
N ALA A 70 -7.00 18.64 0.51
CA ALA A 70 -8.15 17.88 1.00
C ALA A 70 -8.90 17.07 -0.08
N LYS A 71 -8.61 17.26 -1.38
CA LYS A 71 -9.46 16.79 -2.49
C LYS A 71 -8.82 15.86 -3.51
N ILE A 72 -7.62 15.32 -3.28
CA ILE A 72 -7.22 14.11 -4.03
C ILE A 72 -7.87 12.91 -3.32
N ARG A 73 -9.20 12.84 -3.44
CA ARG A 73 -9.95 11.60 -3.25
C ARG A 73 -9.26 10.60 -4.17
N SER A 74 -8.53 9.65 -3.59
CA SER A 74 -8.28 8.38 -4.27
C SER A 74 -9.61 7.99 -4.88
N SER A 75 -9.72 8.03 -6.20
CA SER A 75 -10.85 7.45 -6.91
C SER A 75 -11.05 6.10 -6.25
N ARG A 76 -12.24 5.93 -5.68
CA ARG A 76 -12.68 4.68 -5.04
C ARG A 76 -12.73 3.65 -6.15
N ASN A 77 -11.58 3.15 -6.58
CA ASN A 77 -11.49 2.13 -7.59
C ASN A 77 -12.01 0.86 -6.91
N ASN A 78 -13.30 0.60 -7.14
CA ASN A 78 -14.02 -0.64 -6.94
C ASN A 78 -13.35 -1.60 -5.95
N ARG A 79 -13.69 -1.39 -4.67
CA ARG A 79 -13.36 -2.20 -3.49
C ARG A 79 -14.04 -3.58 -3.53
N ARG A 80 -13.80 -4.34 -4.59
CA ARG A 80 -14.06 -5.77 -4.58
C ARG A 80 -12.71 -6.41 -4.81
N LEU A 81 -12.06 -6.77 -3.70
CA LEU A 81 -11.08 -7.87 -3.73
C LEU A 81 -11.78 -9.01 -4.45
N LEU A 82 -11.13 -9.65 -5.41
CA LEU A 82 -11.74 -10.83 -6.01
C LEU A 82 -12.01 -11.82 -4.88
N ASP A 83 -13.19 -12.42 -4.90
CA ASP A 83 -13.48 -13.56 -4.05
C ASP A 83 -12.61 -14.72 -4.54
N ILE A 84 -11.52 -14.93 -3.83
CA ILE A 84 -10.53 -15.99 -4.08
C ILE A 84 -10.51 -16.99 -2.91
N GLY A 85 -11.64 -17.13 -2.21
CA GLY A 85 -11.75 -18.03 -1.04
C GLY A 85 -10.97 -17.55 0.18
N LEU A 86 -10.59 -16.27 0.21
CA LEU A 86 -9.89 -15.66 1.34
C LEU A 86 -10.86 -14.98 2.31
N PRO A 87 -10.50 -14.92 3.62
CA PRO A 87 -11.28 -14.18 4.60
C PRO A 87 -11.47 -12.70 4.25
N ALA A 88 -12.61 -12.14 4.63
CA ALA A 88 -12.91 -10.73 4.38
C ALA A 88 -11.85 -9.79 5.01
N GLY A 89 -11.28 -8.92 4.18
CA GLY A 89 -10.28 -7.93 4.58
C GLY A 89 -8.83 -8.35 4.33
N ILE A 90 -8.56 -9.50 3.72
CA ILE A 90 -7.28 -9.84 3.10
C ILE A 90 -7.52 -10.28 1.65
N GLY A 91 -6.61 -9.95 0.74
CA GLY A 91 -6.79 -10.29 -0.66
C GLY A 91 -5.61 -9.93 -1.55
N ILE A 92 -5.89 -9.90 -2.84
CA ILE A 92 -4.92 -9.59 -3.89
C ILE A 92 -5.39 -8.37 -4.70
N GLN A 93 -4.43 -7.58 -5.19
CA GLN A 93 -4.69 -6.42 -6.04
C GLN A 93 -3.55 -6.21 -7.05
N ILE A 94 -3.86 -5.53 -8.15
CA ILE A 94 -2.86 -4.90 -9.02
C ILE A 94 -2.88 -3.40 -8.76
N ASP A 95 -1.80 -2.90 -8.17
CA ASP A 95 -1.54 -1.46 -8.08
C ASP A 95 -1.13 -0.94 -9.45
N VAL A 96 -1.80 0.13 -9.89
CA VAL A 96 -1.51 0.80 -11.16
C VAL A 96 -0.84 2.13 -10.85
N LEU A 97 0.40 2.29 -11.27
CA LEU A 97 1.22 3.47 -11.01
C LEU A 97 1.54 4.16 -12.34
N HIS A 98 1.14 5.41 -12.49
CA HIS A 98 1.60 6.26 -13.57
C HIS A 98 2.99 6.80 -13.22
N ARG A 99 3.96 6.65 -14.12
CA ARG A 99 5.34 7.08 -13.92
C ARG A 99 5.83 7.82 -15.16
N ILE A 100 6.84 8.65 -14.97
CA ILE A 100 7.51 9.40 -16.04
C ILE A 100 8.97 8.99 -15.97
N ARG A 101 9.56 8.60 -17.10
CA ARG A 101 11.00 8.30 -17.23
C ARG A 101 11.80 9.59 -17.17
N ASP A 102 13.10 9.47 -16.98
CA ASP A 102 14.02 10.63 -17.05
C ASP A 102 14.01 11.28 -18.45
N SER A 103 13.68 10.50 -19.49
CA SER A 103 13.43 10.98 -20.86
C SER A 103 12.13 11.78 -21.04
N GLY A 104 11.32 11.96 -20.00
CA GLY A 104 10.01 12.61 -20.07
C GLY A 104 8.87 11.72 -20.56
N GLU A 105 9.17 10.48 -20.97
CA GLU A 105 8.15 9.54 -21.45
C GLU A 105 7.31 8.99 -20.29
N ALA A 106 5.98 9.16 -20.39
CA ALA A 106 5.02 8.59 -19.47
C ALA A 106 4.84 7.09 -19.70
N TYR A 107 4.70 6.31 -18.62
CA TYR A 107 4.38 4.89 -18.69
C TYR A 107 3.57 4.42 -17.48
N TRP A 108 2.82 3.35 -17.68
CA TRP A 108 2.06 2.69 -16.64
C TRP A 108 2.83 1.48 -16.10
N ASN A 109 2.90 1.36 -14.78
CA ASN A 109 3.47 0.23 -14.09
C ASN A 109 2.38 -0.50 -13.31
N PHE A 110 2.27 -1.81 -13.54
CA PHE A 110 1.29 -2.69 -12.90
C PHE A 110 2.04 -3.57 -11.90
N ALA A 111 1.76 -3.38 -10.62
CA ALA A 111 2.45 -4.06 -9.53
C ALA A 111 1.49 -5.00 -8.79
N PRO A 112 1.72 -6.33 -8.79
CA PRO A 112 0.92 -7.24 -8.00
C PRO A 112 1.27 -7.07 -6.51
N VAL A 113 0.23 -6.99 -5.69
CA VAL A 113 0.34 -6.77 -4.25
C VAL A 113 -0.66 -7.65 -3.50
N PHE A 114 -0.24 -8.17 -2.34
CA PHE A 114 -1.19 -8.64 -1.34
C PHE A 114 -1.69 -7.43 -0.56
N VAL A 115 -2.96 -7.46 -0.17
CA VAL A 115 -3.60 -6.34 0.50
C VAL A 115 -4.34 -6.77 1.75
N VAL A 116 -4.30 -5.91 2.76
CA VAL A 116 -5.02 -6.08 4.02
C VAL A 116 -5.79 -4.81 4.30
N GLU A 117 -7.10 -4.93 4.48
CA GLU A 117 -7.93 -3.84 4.97
C GLU A 117 -7.55 -3.54 6.42
N THR A 118 -7.19 -2.29 6.67
CA THR A 118 -6.83 -1.79 7.97
C THR A 118 -7.86 -0.75 8.42
N TYR A 119 -8.43 -0.96 9.59
CA TYR A 119 -9.37 -0.01 10.16
C TYR A 119 -8.60 1.14 10.84
N MET A 120 -8.55 2.29 10.18
CA MET A 120 -8.13 3.56 10.78
C MET A 120 -9.35 4.44 11.01
N ASN A 121 -10.10 4.16 12.09
CA ASN A 121 -11.35 4.86 12.42
C ASN A 121 -11.26 6.39 12.19
N PRO A 122 -12.09 7.02 11.31
CA PRO A 122 -13.31 6.51 10.64
C PRO A 122 -13.11 5.95 9.22
N LYS A 123 -11.88 5.74 8.76
CA LYS A 123 -11.55 5.29 7.39
C LYS A 123 -11.00 3.86 7.36
N ILE A 124 -11.49 3.09 6.40
CA ILE A 124 -10.81 1.86 5.98
C ILE A 124 -9.64 2.29 5.08
N ASP A 125 -8.42 1.98 5.49
CA ASP A 125 -7.20 2.09 4.68
C ASP A 125 -6.79 0.70 4.20
N ILE A 126 -6.03 0.62 3.11
CA ILE A 126 -5.55 -0.64 2.55
C ILE A 126 -4.04 -0.68 2.67
N LYS A 127 -3.55 -1.60 3.50
CA LYS A 127 -2.14 -1.93 3.53
C LYS A 127 -1.79 -2.84 2.37
N ARG A 128 -0.66 -2.57 1.73
CA ARG A 128 -0.22 -3.27 0.51
C ARG A 128 1.18 -3.82 0.73
N PHE A 129 1.37 -5.08 0.36
CA PHE A 129 2.61 -5.82 0.47
C PHE A 129 3.04 -6.21 -0.95
N SER A 130 4.13 -5.61 -1.42
CA SER A 130 4.54 -5.75 -2.82
C SER A 130 5.30 -7.05 -3.03
N ILE A 131 4.80 -7.87 -3.96
CA ILE A 131 5.47 -9.09 -4.41
C ILE A 131 6.82 -8.75 -5.04
N ARG A 132 6.89 -7.69 -5.84
CA ARG A 132 8.15 -7.26 -6.48
C ARG A 132 9.25 -6.90 -5.48
N LEU A 133 8.89 -6.37 -4.30
CA LEU A 133 9.86 -5.90 -3.32
C LEU A 133 10.28 -6.99 -2.34
N ASN A 134 9.34 -7.84 -1.94
CA ASN A 134 9.55 -8.80 -0.87
C ASN A 134 9.69 -10.24 -1.37
N GLY A 135 9.35 -10.53 -2.63
CA GLY A 135 9.14 -11.88 -3.11
C GLY A 135 7.71 -12.36 -2.85
N TYR A 136 7.28 -13.41 -3.55
CA TYR A 136 5.89 -13.88 -3.51
C TYR A 136 5.46 -14.37 -2.13
N GLU A 137 6.18 -15.35 -1.59
CA GLU A 137 5.85 -15.99 -0.31
C GLU A 137 6.01 -15.03 0.87
N ALA A 138 7.12 -14.29 0.93
CA ALA A 138 7.34 -13.34 2.01
C ALA A 138 6.32 -12.18 1.98
N ALA A 139 5.90 -11.70 0.81
CA ALA A 139 4.84 -10.70 0.73
C ALA A 139 3.50 -11.24 1.26
N TRP A 140 3.21 -12.53 1.04
CA TRP A 140 2.02 -13.19 1.60
C TRP A 140 2.14 -13.32 3.12
N GLU A 141 3.27 -13.82 3.61
CA GLU A 141 3.52 -13.98 5.04
C GLU A 141 3.34 -12.66 5.80
N MET A 142 3.87 -11.56 5.24
CA MET A 142 3.67 -10.22 5.79
C MET A 142 2.19 -9.80 5.84
N ALA A 143 1.43 -10.10 4.79
CA ALA A 143 0.00 -9.81 4.74
C ALA A 143 -0.78 -10.61 5.78
N VAL A 144 -0.52 -11.93 5.89
CA VAL A 144 -1.14 -12.82 6.89
C VAL A 144 -0.77 -12.38 8.30
N ASN A 145 0.51 -12.08 8.57
CA ASN A 145 0.98 -11.57 9.86
C ASN A 145 0.24 -10.27 10.25
N ARG A 146 0.07 -9.36 9.30
CA ARG A 146 -0.66 -8.11 9.53
C ARG A 146 -2.15 -8.36 9.83
N PHE A 147 -2.79 -9.20 9.02
CA PHE A 147 -4.20 -9.55 9.17
C PHE A 147 -4.47 -10.25 10.51
N ALA A 148 -3.65 -11.26 10.84
CA ALA A 148 -3.72 -11.99 12.10
C ALA A 148 -3.59 -11.07 13.31
N LYS A 149 -2.62 -10.15 13.29
CA LYS A 149 -2.45 -9.15 14.35
C LYS A 149 -3.67 -8.24 14.50
N GLN A 150 -4.28 -7.81 13.39
CA GLN A 150 -5.44 -6.92 13.42
C GLN A 150 -6.72 -7.62 13.88
N ARG A 151 -6.92 -8.87 13.48
CA ARG A 151 -8.09 -9.69 13.83
C ARG A 151 -7.93 -10.48 15.13
N LYS A 152 -6.72 -10.47 15.71
CA LYS A 152 -6.35 -11.27 16.89
C LYS A 152 -6.59 -12.78 16.65
N LEU A 153 -6.19 -13.25 15.47
CA LEU A 153 -6.28 -14.68 15.14
C LEU A 153 -5.41 -15.51 16.09
N LYS A 154 -5.88 -16.72 16.40
CA LYS A 154 -5.10 -17.74 17.09
C LYS A 154 -3.99 -18.26 16.18
N ARG A 155 -3.00 -18.93 16.77
CA ARG A 155 -1.86 -19.49 16.02
C ARG A 155 -2.31 -20.43 14.91
N GLN A 156 -3.23 -21.35 15.22
CA GLN A 156 -3.75 -22.33 14.27
C GLN A 156 -4.49 -21.67 13.10
N GLU A 157 -5.36 -20.69 13.36
CA GLU A 157 -6.07 -19.94 12.31
C GLU A 157 -5.11 -19.17 11.38
N LYS A 158 -3.99 -18.68 11.94
CA LYS A 158 -2.94 -18.03 11.17
C LYS A 158 -2.20 -19.04 10.28
N GLU A 159 -1.88 -20.22 10.80
CA GLU A 159 -1.21 -21.31 10.05
C GLU A 159 -2.08 -21.77 8.87
N GLU A 160 -3.37 -22.05 9.13
CA GLU A 160 -4.35 -22.38 8.08
C GLU A 160 -4.47 -21.29 7.01
N LEU A 161 -4.41 -20.01 7.41
CA LEU A 161 -4.44 -18.91 6.45
C LEU A 161 -3.14 -18.82 5.65
N MET A 162 -1.99 -19.17 6.24
CA MET A 162 -0.70 -19.18 5.55
C MET A 162 -0.71 -20.17 4.38
N GLU A 163 -1.31 -21.34 4.57
CA GLU A 163 -1.47 -22.39 3.55
C GLU A 163 -2.39 -21.97 2.40
N LYS A 164 -3.31 -21.02 2.64
CA LYS A 164 -4.21 -20.47 1.62
C LYS A 164 -3.56 -19.37 0.79
N ILE A 165 -2.26 -19.46 0.52
CA ILE A 165 -1.58 -18.52 -0.36
C ILE A 165 -2.28 -18.53 -1.73
N PRO A 166 -2.70 -17.36 -2.27
CA PRO A 166 -3.34 -17.32 -3.57
C PRO A 166 -2.43 -17.88 -4.66
N ASP A 167 -3.02 -18.51 -5.68
CA ASP A 167 -2.26 -18.93 -6.86
C ASP A 167 -1.80 -17.71 -7.67
N ARG A 168 -0.58 -17.80 -8.23
CA ARG A 168 0.01 -16.80 -9.12
C ARG A 168 -0.87 -16.56 -10.35
N GLU A 169 -1.61 -17.56 -10.82
CA GLU A 169 -2.58 -17.41 -11.91
C GLU A 169 -3.69 -16.39 -11.58
N ALA A 170 -4.10 -16.27 -10.32
CA ALA A 170 -5.12 -15.31 -9.91
C ALA A 170 -4.65 -13.86 -10.16
N PHE A 171 -3.36 -13.57 -9.92
CA PHE A 171 -2.74 -12.29 -10.24
C PHE A 171 -2.67 -12.06 -11.76
N MET A 172 -2.38 -13.08 -12.55
CA MET A 172 -2.36 -12.98 -14.01
C MET A 172 -3.75 -12.69 -14.58
N LYS A 173 -4.79 -13.33 -14.06
CA LYS A 173 -6.19 -13.05 -14.44
C LYS A 173 -6.55 -11.59 -14.13
N LEU A 174 -6.22 -11.14 -12.92
CA LEU A 174 -6.41 -9.75 -12.49
C LEU A 174 -5.68 -8.75 -13.39
N LEU A 175 -4.42 -9.04 -13.72
CA LEU A 175 -3.65 -8.20 -14.61
C LEU A 175 -4.31 -8.10 -15.98
N ARG A 176 -4.72 -9.23 -16.58
CA ARG A 176 -5.37 -9.22 -17.90
C ARG A 176 -6.62 -8.34 -17.90
N MET A 177 -7.43 -8.43 -16.85
CA MET A 177 -8.61 -7.57 -16.66
C MET A 177 -8.22 -6.08 -16.57
N LYS A 178 -7.21 -5.75 -15.77
CA LYS A 178 -6.73 -4.36 -15.63
C LYS A 178 -6.10 -3.85 -16.92
N LEU A 179 -5.25 -4.61 -17.57
CA LEU A 179 -4.65 -4.24 -18.85
C LEU A 179 -5.73 -4.00 -19.91
N LYS A 180 -6.79 -4.80 -19.96
CA LYS A 180 -7.92 -4.53 -20.87
C LYS A 180 -8.56 -3.17 -20.56
N GLN A 181 -8.89 -2.92 -19.28
CA GLN A 181 -9.46 -1.65 -18.82
C GLN A 181 -8.58 -0.42 -19.14
N TYR A 182 -7.25 -0.56 -19.08
CA TYR A 182 -6.32 0.55 -19.28
C TYR A 182 -5.77 0.66 -20.71
N LYS A 183 -5.85 -0.40 -21.53
CA LYS A 183 -5.50 -0.34 -22.96
C LYS A 183 -6.49 0.53 -23.73
N ASP A 184 -7.74 0.60 -23.26
CA ASP A 184 -8.75 1.53 -23.76
C ASP A 184 -8.46 3.00 -23.37
N LEU A 185 -7.56 3.24 -22.41
CA LEU A 185 -7.17 4.56 -21.91
C LEU A 185 -5.79 5.04 -22.42
N ASP A 186 -4.88 4.11 -22.73
CA ASP A 186 -3.55 4.41 -23.28
C ASP A 186 -3.01 3.20 -24.10
N PRO A 187 -2.85 3.34 -25.43
CA PRO A 187 -2.35 2.26 -26.30
C PRO A 187 -0.92 1.80 -25.98
N LYS A 188 -0.11 2.61 -25.26
CA LYS A 188 1.32 2.34 -24.98
C LYS A 188 1.55 1.44 -23.75
N VAL A 189 0.50 0.89 -23.16
CA VAL A 189 0.61 -0.02 -22.00
C VAL A 189 1.29 -1.35 -22.39
N ASP A 190 2.57 -1.50 -21.98
CA ASP A 190 3.41 -2.66 -22.30
C ASP A 190 3.22 -3.83 -21.29
N ARG A 191 2.94 -5.02 -21.83
CA ARG A 191 2.67 -6.26 -21.09
C ARG A 191 3.95 -7.02 -20.67
N LYS A 192 5.11 -6.74 -21.27
CA LYS A 192 6.30 -7.61 -21.17
C LYS A 192 6.95 -7.62 -19.79
N LYS A 193 6.84 -6.54 -19.00
CA LYS A 193 7.51 -6.43 -17.67
C LYS A 193 6.87 -7.24 -16.54
N PHE A 194 5.68 -7.83 -16.74
CA PHE A 194 4.96 -8.49 -15.67
C PHE A 194 5.34 -9.96 -15.47
N LYS A 195 5.74 -10.67 -16.54
CA LYS A 195 6.06 -12.11 -16.48
C LYS A 195 7.19 -12.45 -15.51
N GLY A 196 8.20 -11.59 -15.38
CA GLY A 196 9.34 -11.82 -14.47
C GLY A 196 9.07 -11.50 -12.99
N ILE A 197 7.93 -10.91 -12.63
CA ILE A 197 7.60 -10.54 -11.25
C ILE A 197 6.90 -11.69 -10.50
N LEU A 198 6.30 -12.62 -11.24
CA LEU A 198 5.57 -13.78 -10.70
C LEU A 198 6.30 -15.12 -10.93
N GLN A 199 7.55 -15.09 -11.41
CA GLN A 199 8.44 -16.25 -11.46
C GLN A 199 9.19 -16.34 -10.14
#